data_AF-A0A1F7VFJ9-F1
#
_entry.id   AF-A0A1F7VFJ9-F1
#
_cell.length_a   1.000
_cell.length_b   1.000
_cell.length_c   1.000
_cell.angle_alpha   90.00
_cell.angle_beta   90.00
_cell.angle_gamma   90.00
#
_symmetry.space_group_name_H-M   'P 1'
#
loop_
_entity.id
_entity.type
_entity.pdbx_description
1 polymer ?
#
loop_
_entity_poly.entity_id
_entity_poly.type
_entity_poly.pdbx_seq_one_letter_code
_entity_poly.pdbx_strand_id
1 'polypeptide(L)'
;MEQHATNISTLRPGMIVRVHQKIKDVGKKGEEKERIQVFEGTILAVRHGNEPGATFTVRKISEGIGVEKIFPKHSPVIDHIEVVRALRVRRAKLNYLRNPKFKRRMDELEKEKAV
;
A
#
# COMPACT_ATOMS: atom_id res chain seq x y z
N MET A 1 21.77 6.90 1.46
CA MET A 1 20.46 6.25 1.64
C MET A 1 19.48 6.99 0.74
N GLU A 2 19.30 6.48 -0.46
CA GLU A 2 18.65 7.20 -1.56
C GLU A 2 17.13 7.05 -1.45
N GLN A 3 16.47 8.16 -1.12
CA GLN A 3 15.01 8.22 -1.04
C GLN A 3 14.45 8.20 -2.47
N HIS A 4 14.15 7.01 -2.98
CA HIS A 4 13.44 6.89 -4.26
C HIS A 4 11.97 7.27 -4.06
N ALA A 5 11.66 8.56 -4.13
CA ALA A 5 10.31 9.04 -4.41
C ALA A 5 9.90 8.47 -5.78
N THR A 6 9.23 7.32 -5.77
CA THR A 6 8.90 6.60 -6.99
C THR A 6 7.72 7.28 -7.69
N ASN A 7 7.86 7.51 -9.00
CA ASN A 7 6.76 8.01 -9.84
C ASN A 7 5.49 7.19 -9.61
N ILE A 8 4.44 7.85 -9.10
CA ILE A 8 3.09 7.30 -8.83
C ILE A 8 2.48 6.52 -10.02
N SER A 9 2.94 6.81 -11.25
CA SER A 9 2.50 6.13 -12.47
C SER A 9 2.96 4.67 -12.55
N THR A 10 4.00 4.27 -11.82
CA THR A 10 4.60 2.93 -11.94
C THR A 10 3.96 1.87 -11.04
N LEU A 11 3.03 2.27 -10.16
CA LEU A 11 2.36 1.38 -9.23
C LEU A 11 1.56 0.29 -9.96
N ARG A 12 1.79 -0.96 -9.58
CA ARG A 12 1.13 -2.15 -10.14
C ARG A 12 0.68 -3.13 -9.05
N PRO A 13 -0.36 -3.95 -9.32
CA PRO A 13 -0.75 -5.03 -8.44
C PRO A 13 0.42 -5.98 -8.13
N GLY A 14 0.49 -6.49 -6.90
CA GLY A 14 1.57 -7.38 -6.45
C GLY A 14 2.81 -6.67 -5.93
N MET A 15 2.88 -5.34 -6.03
CA MET A 15 3.89 -4.55 -5.33
C MET A 15 3.54 -4.42 -3.85
N ILE A 16 4.56 -4.45 -3.00
CA ILE A 16 4.46 -4.13 -1.58
C ILE A 16 5.00 -2.73 -1.39
N VAL A 17 4.17 -1.88 -0.79
CA VAL A 17 4.42 -0.45 -0.68
C VAL A 17 4.19 0.03 0.74
N ARG A 18 4.91 1.07 1.12
CA ARG A 18 4.64 1.89 2.31
C ARG A 18 4.00 3.19 1.84
N VAL A 19 2.77 3.41 2.27
CA VAL A 19 2.06 4.67 2.00
C VAL A 19 2.20 5.56 3.23
N HIS A 20 2.87 6.69 3.08
CA HIS A 20 3.05 7.68 4.14
C HIS A 20 1.92 8.69 4.07
N GLN A 21 0.98 8.62 5.02
CA GLN A 21 -0.20 9.46 5.07
C GLN A 21 -0.06 10.52 6.16
N LYS A 22 -0.29 11.79 5.80
CA LYS A 22 -0.43 12.90 6.74
C LYS A 22 -1.78 12.78 7.44
N ILE A 23 -1.75 12.69 8.76
CA ILE A 23 -2.95 12.68 9.60
C ILE A 23 -2.88 13.91 10.49
N LYS A 24 -3.96 14.69 10.47
CA LYS A 24 -4.21 15.76 11.43
C LYS A 24 -4.94 15.16 12.62
N ASP A 25 -4.31 15.18 13.78
CA ASP A 25 -4.94 14.84 15.05
C ASP A 25 -5.25 16.14 15.81
N VAL A 26 -6.48 16.25 16.32
CA VAL A 26 -6.87 17.34 17.22
C VAL A 26 -6.59 16.90 18.65
N GLY A 27 -5.66 17.57 19.32
CA GLY A 27 -5.33 17.29 20.71
C GLY A 27 -6.49 17.61 21.66
N LYS A 28 -6.45 17.07 22.89
CA LYS A 28 -7.47 17.33 23.94
C LYS A 28 -7.64 18.82 24.30
N LYS A 29 -6.67 19.68 23.95
CA LYS A 29 -6.68 21.13 24.14
C LYS A 29 -6.99 21.93 22.86
N GLY A 30 -7.40 21.28 21.77
CA GLY A 30 -7.70 21.94 20.49
C GLY A 30 -6.47 22.24 19.62
N GLU A 31 -5.27 21.84 20.03
CA GLU A 31 -4.05 21.98 19.22
C GLU A 31 -4.07 21.01 18.03
N GLU A 32 -3.89 21.52 16.81
CA GLU A 32 -3.70 20.72 15.61
C GLU A 32 -2.28 20.16 15.57
N LYS A 33 -2.13 18.83 15.55
CA LYS A 33 -0.85 18.15 15.37
C LYS A 33 -0.87 17.32 14.09
N GLU A 34 0.14 17.49 13.27
CA GLU A 34 0.34 16.66 12.08
C GLU A 34 1.32 15.53 12.41
N ARG A 35 0.96 14.31 12.02
CA ARG A 35 1.88 13.15 12.06
C ARG A 35 1.81 12.37 10.76
N ILE A 36 2.88 11.64 10.46
CA ILE A 36 2.92 10.70 9.34
C ILE A 36 2.56 9.31 9.87
N GLN A 37 1.47 8.74 9.36
CA GLN A 37 1.14 7.34 9.57
C GLN A 37 1.59 6.52 8.35
N VAL A 38 2.34 5.45 8.60
CA VAL A 38 2.77 4.54 7.54
C VAL A 38 1.82 3.36 7.44
N PHE A 39 1.34 3.08 6.23
CA PHE A 39 0.57 1.89 5.91
C PHE A 39 1.35 1.01 4.92
N GLU A 40 1.97 -0.05 5.45
CA GLU A 40 2.67 -1.05 4.64
C GLU A 40 1.72 -2.19 4.24
N GLY A 41 1.71 -2.53 2.95
CA GLY A 41 0.95 -3.69 2.47
C GLY A 41 1.08 -3.94 0.97
N THR A 42 0.36 -4.96 0.49
CA THR A 42 0.36 -5.37 -0.92
C THR A 42 -0.71 -4.64 -1.72
N ILE A 43 -0.36 -4.10 -2.89
CA ILE A 43 -1.33 -3.56 -3.83
C ILE A 43 -2.16 -4.70 -4.44
N LEU A 44 -3.47 -4.70 -4.16
CA LEU A 44 -4.42 -5.65 -4.75
C LEU A 44 -4.84 -5.25 -6.16
N ALA A 45 -5.05 -3.96 -6.38
CA ALA A 45 -5.59 -3.43 -7.61
C ALA A 45 -5.18 -1.96 -7.77
N VAL A 46 -5.04 -1.56 -9.04
CA VAL A 46 -4.87 -0.16 -9.45
C VAL A 46 -6.00 0.15 -10.42
N ARG A 47 -6.67 1.29 -10.25
CA ARG A 47 -7.82 1.72 -11.06
C ARG A 47 -7.53 3.05 -11.74
N HIS A 48 -8.13 3.22 -12.93
CA HIS A 48 -8.11 4.46 -13.74
C HIS A 48 -6.71 4.97 -14.12
N GLY A 49 -5.69 4.09 -14.15
CA GLY A 49 -4.38 4.41 -14.71
C GLY A 49 -3.73 5.67 -14.12
N ASN A 50 -3.60 6.71 -14.95
CA ASN A 50 -3.01 8.01 -14.61
C ASN A 50 -4.06 9.15 -14.60
N GLU A 51 -5.35 8.81 -14.61
CA GLU A 51 -6.43 9.80 -14.52
C GLU A 51 -6.44 10.48 -13.14
N PRO A 52 -6.99 11.71 -13.02
CA PRO A 52 -7.08 12.41 -11.73
C PRO A 52 -7.79 11.59 -10.64
N GLY A 53 -8.78 10.78 -11.02
CA GLY A 53 -9.51 9.86 -10.14
C GLY A 53 -8.86 8.50 -9.93
N ALA A 54 -7.59 8.33 -10.31
CA ALA A 54 -6.89 7.07 -10.16
C ALA A 54 -6.69 6.69 -8.68
N THR A 55 -6.93 5.43 -8.38
CA THR A 55 -6.84 4.88 -7.03
C THR A 55 -6.07 3.56 -7.03
N PHE A 56 -5.53 3.20 -5.89
CA PHE A 56 -4.94 1.89 -5.66
C PHE A 56 -5.37 1.35 -4.30
N THR A 57 -5.55 0.03 -4.23
CA THR A 57 -6.00 -0.64 -3.01
C THR A 57 -4.85 -1.39 -2.39
N VAL A 58 -4.48 -1.06 -1.16
CA VAL A 58 -3.43 -1.72 -0.39
C VAL A 58 -4.06 -2.58 0.69
N ARG A 59 -3.62 -3.84 0.79
CA ARG A 59 -4.05 -4.80 1.81
C ARG A 59 -2.90 -5.14 2.74
N LYS A 60 -3.16 -5.15 4.04
CA LYS A 60 -2.27 -5.70 5.06
C LYS A 60 -3.04 -6.58 6.02
N ILE A 61 -2.34 -7.47 6.72
CA ILE A 61 -2.88 -8.13 7.90
C ILE A 61 -2.36 -7.35 9.11
N SER A 62 -3.27 -6.83 9.93
CA SER A 62 -2.96 -6.12 11.16
C SER A 62 -3.56 -6.93 12.30
N GLU A 63 -2.75 -7.45 13.22
CA GLU A 63 -3.24 -8.16 14.41
C GLU A 63 -4.22 -9.32 14.06
N GLY A 64 -3.92 -10.06 12.97
CA GLY A 64 -4.76 -11.16 12.49
C GLY A 64 -5.98 -10.73 11.67
N ILE A 65 -6.28 -9.44 11.58
CA ILE A 65 -7.41 -8.90 10.82
C ILE A 65 -6.92 -8.34 9.48
N GLY A 66 -7.59 -8.72 8.39
CA GLY A 66 -7.29 -8.19 7.06
C GLY A 66 -7.84 -6.78 6.88
N VAL A 67 -6.95 -5.81 6.76
CA VAL A 67 -7.30 -4.39 6.55
C VAL A 67 -6.97 -4.00 5.11
N GLU A 68 -7.96 -3.39 4.43
CA GLU A 68 -7.78 -2.82 3.10
C GLU A 68 -7.98 -1.30 3.19
N LYS A 69 -7.06 -0.54 2.61
CA LYS A 69 -7.20 0.91 2.40
C LYS A 69 -7.15 1.22 0.91
N ILE A 70 -8.06 2.08 0.46
CA ILE A 70 -8.07 2.61 -0.91
C ILE A 70 -7.47 4.01 -0.85
N PHE A 71 -6.43 4.23 -1.64
CA PHE A 71 -5.71 5.50 -1.70
C PHE A 71 -5.90 6.14 -3.08
N PRO A 72 -6.28 7.43 -3.15
CA PRO A 72 -6.20 8.19 -4.39
C PRO A 72 -4.75 8.50 -4.72
N LYS A 73 -4.33 8.23 -5.96
CA LYS A 73 -2.94 8.39 -6.41
C LYS A 73 -2.42 9.82 -6.26
N HIS A 74 -3.27 10.81 -6.49
CA HIS A 74 -2.92 12.22 -6.54
C HIS A 74 -3.38 12.99 -5.29
N SER A 75 -3.65 12.31 -4.18
CA SER A 75 -4.16 12.96 -2.97
C SER A 75 -3.03 13.71 -2.23
N PRO A 76 -3.24 14.97 -1.81
CA PRO A 76 -2.24 15.73 -1.04
C PRO A 76 -2.04 15.20 0.38
N VAL A 77 -2.93 14.33 0.87
CA VAL A 77 -2.78 13.67 2.17
C VAL A 77 -1.71 12.59 2.15
N ILE A 78 -1.29 12.14 0.97
CA ILE A 78 -0.19 11.20 0.82
C ILE A 78 1.08 12.02 0.66
N ASP A 79 2.01 11.86 1.60
CA ASP A 79 3.30 12.54 1.56
C ASP A 79 4.18 11.94 0.46
N HIS A 80 4.38 10.62 0.53
CA HIS A 80 5.07 9.85 -0.49
C HIS A 80 4.69 8.37 -0.40
N ILE A 81 5.10 7.61 -1.41
CA ILE A 81 4.91 6.16 -1.50
C ILE A 81 6.27 5.52 -1.75
N GLU A 82 6.70 4.64 -0.84
CA GLU A 82 7.90 3.84 -1.01
C GLU A 82 7.53 2.47 -1.55
N VAL A 83 8.25 2.00 -2.57
CA VAL A 83 8.13 0.63 -3.06
C VAL A 83 9.15 -0.22 -2.31
N VAL A 84 8.66 -1.14 -1.46
CA VAL A 84 9.52 -2.07 -0.72
C VAL A 84 10.00 -3.19 -1.64
N ARG A 85 9.07 -3.78 -2.41
CA ARG A 85 9.38 -4.83 -3.40
C ARG A 85 8.24 -5.03 -4.40
N ALA A 86 8.55 -5.72 -5.51
CA ALA A 86 7.56 -6.10 -6.51
C ALA A 86 7.51 -7.63 -6.68
N LEU A 87 6.31 -8.21 -6.56
CA LEU A 87 6.07 -9.63 -6.86
C LEU A 87 5.44 -9.77 -8.24
N ARG A 88 5.91 -10.75 -9.01
CA ARG A 88 5.32 -11.07 -10.32
C ARG A 88 3.97 -11.74 -10.11
N VAL A 89 2.91 -11.06 -10.52
CA VAL A 89 1.53 -11.56 -10.46
C VAL A 89 0.95 -11.68 -11.86
N ARG A 90 0.02 -12.63 -12.04
CA ARG A 90 -0.62 -12.87 -13.34
C ARG A 90 -1.94 -12.12 -13.52
N ARG A 91 -2.60 -11.75 -12.42
CA ARG A 91 -3.92 -11.09 -12.44
C ARG A 91 -3.78 -9.60 -12.17
N ALA A 92 -4.58 -8.79 -12.87
CA ALA A 92 -4.66 -7.34 -12.64
C ALA A 92 -5.38 -6.97 -11.33
N LYS A 93 -6.19 -7.88 -10.78
CA LYS A 93 -6.86 -7.72 -9.48
C LYS A 93 -6.60 -8.96 -8.62
N LEU A 94 -5.97 -8.78 -7.47
CA LEU A 94 -5.53 -9.86 -6.58
C LEU A 94 -6.54 -10.18 -5.48
N ASN A 95 -7.84 -10.15 -5.78
CA ASN A 95 -8.91 -10.41 -4.80
C ASN A 95 -8.77 -11.76 -4.08
N TYR A 96 -8.08 -12.72 -4.72
CA TYR A 96 -7.79 -14.04 -4.12
C TYR A 96 -6.92 -13.94 -2.85
N LEU A 97 -6.13 -12.87 -2.67
CA LEU A 97 -5.35 -12.62 -1.45
C LEU A 97 -6.21 -12.26 -0.23
N ARG A 98 -7.52 -12.08 -0.41
CA ARG A 98 -8.48 -11.96 0.70
C ARG A 98 -8.66 -13.28 1.44
N ASN A 99 -8.50 -14.39 0.72
CA ASN A 99 -8.57 -15.71 1.31
C ASN A 99 -7.18 -16.08 1.87
N PRO A 100 -7.08 -16.38 3.19
CA PRO A 100 -5.79 -16.63 3.86
C PRO A 100 -5.01 -17.81 3.25
N LYS A 101 -5.70 -18.77 2.62
CA LYS A 101 -5.04 -19.91 1.94
C LYS A 101 -4.11 -19.46 0.81
N PHE A 102 -4.51 -18.43 0.05
CA PHE A 102 -3.70 -17.92 -1.06
C PHE A 102 -2.67 -16.88 -0.63
N LYS A 103 -2.85 -16.24 0.53
CA LYS A 103 -1.88 -15.32 1.13
C LYS A 103 -0.63 -16.07 1.61
N ARG A 104 -0.80 -17.22 2.26
CA ARG A 104 0.32 -18.08 2.69
C ARG A 104 1.30 -18.39 1.56
N ARG A 105 0.78 -18.67 0.36
CA ARG A 105 1.63 -18.95 -0.80
C ARG A 105 2.44 -17.74 -1.29
N MET A 106 1.96 -16.51 -1.07
CA MET A 106 2.79 -15.32 -1.31
C MET A 106 3.89 -15.21 -0.27
N ASP A 107 3.53 -15.40 1.01
CA ASP A 107 4.48 -15.28 2.12
C ASP A 107 5.54 -16.41 2.10
N GLU A 108 5.22 -17.58 1.56
CA GLU A 108 6.15 -18.70 1.33
C GLU A 108 7.17 -18.35 0.23
N LEU A 109 6.71 -17.78 -0.90
CA LEU A 109 7.60 -17.28 -1.97
C LEU A 109 8.52 -16.15 -1.47
N GLU A 110 8.14 -15.45 -0.40
CA GLU A 110 8.96 -14.43 0.26
C GLU A 110 10.07 -15.05 1.12
N LYS A 111 9.83 -16.22 1.73
CA LYS A 111 10.84 -16.94 2.54
C LYS A 111 11.88 -17.66 1.68
N GLU A 112 11.46 -18.28 0.57
CA GLU A 112 12.37 -19.01 -0.34
C GLU A 112 13.41 -18.12 -1.03
N LYS A 113 13.16 -16.81 -1.16
CA LYS A 113 14.12 -15.86 -1.75
C LYS A 113 15.08 -15.22 -0.74
N ALA A 114 14.85 -15.43 0.55
CA ALA A 114 15.67 -14.88 1.62
C ALA A 114 16.69 -15.91 2.16
N VAL A 115 16.71 -17.12 1.58
CA VAL A 115 17.69 -18.20 1.80
C VAL A 115 18.57 -18.28 0.56
#